data_AF-A0AAE4H8I7-F1
#
_entry.id   AF-A0AAE4H8I7-F1
#
_cell.length_a   1.000
_cell.length_b   1.000
_cell.length_c   1.000
_cell.angle_alpha   90.00
_cell.angle_beta   90.00
_cell.angle_gamma   90.00
#
_symmetry.space_group_name_H-M   'P 1'
#
loop_
_entity.id
_entity.type
_entity.pdbx_description
1 polymer ?
#
loop_
_entity_poly.entity_id
_entity_poly.type
_entity_poly.pdbx_seq_one_letter_code
_entity_poly.pdbx_strand_id
1 'polypeptide(L)'
;MRLPKSVQKIADVIGRDQALHLVRELPPCGRRSRRRNIYIPTPANLSDDHKLVALVGKEDAEALAEALGGQSIQPALCRYMERAMANRRILALRDLGRSVAEIAVELKMSEKWVSMVVEAREMHQAGIDIEIIAHSVKISPLTIGYILGVDIGEGLDDAPVKRRGERRPPDPQLGLDL
;
A
#
# COMPACT_ATOMS: atom_id res chain seq x y z
N MET A 1 -8.35 -3.03 -6.14
CA MET A 1 -7.34 -2.40 -5.25
C MET A 1 -5.97 -2.41 -5.90
N ARG A 2 -5.63 -1.30 -6.55
CA ARG A 2 -4.38 -1.11 -7.31
C ARG A 2 -3.12 -1.13 -6.45
N LEU A 3 -2.14 -1.99 -6.77
CA LEU A 3 -0.81 -1.99 -6.12
C LEU A 3 0.03 -0.80 -6.61
N PRO A 4 1.10 -0.38 -5.90
CA PRO A 4 2.05 0.59 -6.44
C PRO A 4 2.57 0.11 -7.78
N LYS A 5 2.74 1.00 -8.77
CA LYS A 5 3.24 0.64 -10.12
C LYS A 5 4.41 -0.36 -10.11
N SER A 6 5.39 -0.19 -9.22
CA SER A 6 6.55 -1.10 -9.13
C SER A 6 6.24 -2.52 -8.64
N VAL A 7 5.19 -2.69 -7.84
CA VAL A 7 4.70 -4.00 -7.37
C VAL A 7 3.63 -4.55 -8.31
N GLN A 8 2.80 -3.68 -8.90
CA GLN A 8 1.81 -4.05 -9.90
C GLN A 8 2.47 -4.77 -11.07
N LYS A 9 3.60 -4.24 -11.56
CA LYS A 9 4.38 -4.88 -12.63
C LYS A 9 4.82 -6.32 -12.33
N ILE A 10 5.07 -6.65 -11.06
CA ILE A 10 5.38 -8.02 -10.63
C ILE A 10 4.08 -8.83 -10.55
N ALA A 11 3.03 -8.25 -9.97
CA ALA A 11 1.73 -8.87 -9.81
C ALA A 11 1.03 -9.21 -11.13
N ASP A 12 1.30 -8.44 -12.19
CA ASP A 12 0.79 -8.71 -13.54
C ASP A 12 1.37 -10.01 -14.13
N VAL A 13 2.49 -10.50 -13.59
CA VAL A 13 3.17 -11.72 -14.05
C VAL A 13 2.83 -12.92 -13.16
N ILE A 14 3.07 -12.80 -11.84
CA ILE A 14 2.94 -13.93 -10.89
C ILE A 14 1.69 -13.85 -10.01
N GLY A 15 0.81 -12.90 -10.30
CA GLY A 15 -0.35 -12.63 -9.47
C GLY A 15 -0.06 -11.79 -8.22
N ARG A 16 -1.13 -11.23 -7.67
CA ARG A 16 -1.08 -10.27 -6.55
C ARG A 16 -0.42 -10.84 -5.30
N ASP A 17 -0.85 -12.03 -4.87
CA ASP A 17 -0.45 -12.56 -3.57
C ASP A 17 1.01 -12.96 -3.55
N GLN A 18 1.50 -13.56 -4.65
CA GLN A 18 2.92 -13.89 -4.82
C GLN A 18 3.78 -12.63 -4.92
N ALA A 19 3.33 -11.59 -5.63
CA ALA A 19 4.06 -10.32 -5.66
C ALA A 19 4.18 -9.68 -4.27
N LEU A 20 3.12 -9.72 -3.45
CA LEU A 20 3.16 -9.21 -2.09
C LEU A 20 4.04 -10.07 -1.17
N HIS A 21 4.02 -11.40 -1.33
CA HIS A 21 4.90 -12.31 -0.62
C HIS A 21 6.37 -12.01 -0.93
N LEU A 22 6.73 -11.94 -2.22
CA LEU A 22 8.08 -11.60 -2.67
C LEU A 22 8.58 -10.29 -2.05
N VAL A 23 7.77 -9.23 -2.09
CA VAL A 23 8.17 -7.92 -1.54
C VAL A 23 8.46 -7.97 -0.03
N ARG A 24 7.74 -8.81 0.72
CA ARG A 24 7.95 -8.99 2.16
C ARG A 24 9.24 -9.73 2.48
N GLU A 25 9.54 -10.77 1.71
CA GLU A 25 10.71 -11.63 1.92
C GLU A 25 12.01 -10.99 1.41
N LEU A 26 11.93 -9.95 0.57
CA LEU A 26 13.12 -9.24 0.14
C LEU A 26 13.87 -8.61 1.33
N PRO A 27 15.20 -8.79 1.42
CA PRO A 27 15.99 -8.16 2.45
C PRO A 27 16.12 -6.64 2.22
N PRO A 28 16.33 -5.84 3.27
CA PRO A 28 16.70 -4.44 3.11
C PRO A 28 17.95 -4.26 2.26
N CYS A 29 17.97 -3.22 1.44
CA CYS A 29 19.12 -2.89 0.59
C CYS A 29 19.71 -1.51 0.92
N GLY A 30 21.04 -1.45 1.07
CA GLY A 30 21.80 -0.23 1.33
C GLY A 30 21.52 0.41 2.70
N ARG A 31 21.83 1.71 2.83
CA ARG A 31 21.74 2.45 4.11
C ARG A 31 20.31 2.70 4.59
N ARG A 32 19.30 2.48 3.75
CA ARG A 32 17.89 2.74 4.10
C ARG A 32 17.18 1.41 4.33
N SER A 33 16.85 1.10 5.58
CA SER A 33 16.17 -0.14 5.99
C SER A 33 14.83 -0.40 5.27
N ARG A 34 14.23 0.64 4.68
CA ARG A 34 12.98 0.56 3.91
C ARG A 34 13.16 0.28 2.42
N ARG A 35 14.38 0.30 1.88
CA ARG A 35 14.60 0.02 0.46
C ARG A 35 14.63 -1.49 0.23
N ARG A 36 14.02 -1.92 -0.86
CA ARG A 36 14.12 -3.27 -1.42
C ARG A 36 14.59 -3.14 -2.85
N ASN A 37 15.40 -4.10 -3.28
CA ASN A 37 15.85 -4.19 -4.66
C ASN A 37 15.92 -5.66 -5.02
N ILE A 38 15.44 -5.99 -6.21
CA ILE A 38 15.54 -7.32 -6.78
C ILE A 38 16.02 -7.21 -8.22
N TYR A 39 17.00 -8.03 -8.57
CA TYR A 39 17.39 -8.23 -9.96
C TYR A 39 16.66 -9.47 -10.47
N ILE A 40 16.00 -9.35 -11.62
CA ILE A 40 15.36 -10.47 -12.30
C ILE A 40 16.34 -11.00 -13.35
N PRO A 41 16.85 -12.24 -13.23
CA PRO A 41 17.75 -12.80 -14.22
C PRO A 41 17.03 -13.00 -15.55
N THR A 42 17.78 -12.98 -16.66
CA THR A 42 17.27 -13.46 -17.95
C THR A 42 17.04 -14.97 -17.89
N PRO A 43 16.20 -15.57 -18.75
CA PRO A 43 15.94 -17.01 -18.73
C PRO A 43 17.23 -17.85 -18.80
N ALA A 44 18.19 -17.45 -19.64
CA ALA A 44 19.49 -18.12 -19.77
C ALA A 44 20.37 -18.08 -18.50
N ASN A 45 20.06 -17.20 -17.55
CA ASN A 45 20.80 -17.01 -16.30
C ASN A 45 20.00 -17.44 -15.06
N LEU A 46 18.79 -17.99 -15.25
CA LEU A 46 17.97 -18.51 -14.15
C LEU A 46 18.32 -19.98 -13.93
N SER A 47 18.97 -20.28 -12.80
CA SER A 47 19.21 -21.65 -12.35
C SER A 47 18.16 -22.08 -11.32
N ASP A 48 17.97 -23.39 -11.16
CA ASP A 48 17.05 -23.97 -10.15
C ASP A 48 17.44 -23.55 -8.71
N ASP A 49 18.73 -23.37 -8.44
CA ASP A 49 19.25 -22.90 -7.14
C ASP A 49 19.23 -21.37 -6.98
N HIS A 50 18.68 -20.63 -7.94
CA HIS A 50 18.67 -19.17 -7.91
C HIS A 50 17.77 -18.66 -6.77
N LYS A 51 18.21 -17.60 -6.08
CA LYS A 51 17.45 -17.02 -4.95
C LYS A 51 16.02 -16.62 -5.30
N LEU A 52 15.76 -16.22 -6.56
CA LEU A 52 14.41 -15.92 -7.04
C LEU A 52 13.52 -17.18 -7.00
N VAL A 53 14.02 -18.32 -7.48
CA VAL A 53 13.32 -19.62 -7.42
C VAL A 53 13.02 -20.00 -5.98
N ALA A 54 13.97 -19.81 -5.06
CA ALA A 54 13.74 -20.07 -3.63
C ALA A 54 12.67 -19.16 -3.00
N LEU A 55 12.42 -17.97 -3.55
CA LEU A 55 11.48 -16.99 -3.00
C LEU A 55 10.06 -17.12 -3.56
N VAL A 56 9.91 -17.45 -4.84
CA VAL A 56 8.59 -17.50 -5.51
C VAL A 56 8.24 -18.86 -6.10
N GLY A 57 9.18 -19.82 -6.10
CA GLY A 57 9.03 -21.07 -6.82
C GLY A 57 9.56 -20.97 -8.25
N LYS A 58 9.73 -22.14 -8.89
CA LYS A 58 10.35 -22.25 -10.22
C LYS A 58 9.50 -21.63 -11.32
N GLU A 59 8.22 -21.97 -11.36
CA GLU A 59 7.28 -21.50 -12.38
C GLU A 59 7.14 -19.96 -12.37
N ASP A 60 6.91 -19.37 -11.20
CA ASP A 60 6.83 -17.91 -11.05
C ASP A 60 8.17 -17.22 -11.37
N ALA A 61 9.30 -17.84 -11.03
CA ALA A 61 10.62 -17.29 -11.35
C ALA A 61 10.91 -17.31 -12.85
N GLU A 62 10.51 -18.38 -13.56
CA GLU A 62 10.61 -18.51 -15.01
C GLU A 62 9.73 -17.45 -15.70
N ALA A 63 8.46 -17.30 -15.28
CA ALA A 63 7.56 -16.29 -15.80
C ALA A 63 8.12 -14.85 -15.61
N LEU A 64 8.69 -14.57 -14.43
CA LEU A 64 9.37 -13.28 -14.19
C LEU A 64 10.60 -13.11 -15.07
N ALA A 65 11.41 -14.14 -15.26
CA ALA A 65 12.60 -14.07 -16.11
C ALA A 65 12.24 -13.81 -17.57
N GLU A 66 11.17 -14.42 -18.07
CA GLU A 66 10.66 -14.19 -19.44
C GLU A 66 10.13 -12.77 -19.62
N ALA A 67 9.28 -12.30 -18.71
CA ALA A 67 8.63 -11.00 -18.85
C ALA A 67 9.55 -9.82 -18.47
N LEU A 68 10.38 -9.98 -17.45
CA LEU A 68 11.11 -8.92 -16.77
C LEU A 68 12.63 -9.15 -16.70
N GLY A 69 13.15 -10.15 -17.40
CA GLY A 69 14.56 -10.52 -17.37
C GLY A 69 15.52 -9.37 -17.68
N GLY A 70 16.62 -9.31 -16.93
CA GLY A 70 17.64 -8.26 -17.03
C GLY A 70 17.29 -6.96 -16.30
N GLN A 71 16.12 -6.86 -15.66
CA GLN A 71 15.68 -5.64 -14.99
C GLN A 71 16.03 -5.65 -13.49
N SER A 72 16.39 -4.48 -12.97
CA SER A 72 16.43 -4.22 -11.53
C SER A 72 15.18 -3.49 -11.10
N ILE A 73 14.41 -4.08 -10.19
CA ILE A 73 13.14 -3.53 -9.69
C ILE A 73 13.31 -3.13 -8.23
N GLN A 74 12.87 -1.91 -7.90
CA GLN A 74 12.77 -1.43 -6.53
C GLN A 74 11.29 -1.40 -6.10
N PRO A 75 10.76 -2.51 -5.58
CA PRO A 75 9.36 -2.56 -5.21
C PRO A 75 9.09 -1.68 -3.99
N ALA A 76 7.93 -1.02 -3.99
CA ALA A 76 7.44 -0.32 -2.81
C ALA A 76 7.03 -1.34 -1.74
N LEU A 77 7.31 -1.04 -0.46
CA LEU A 77 7.07 -1.97 0.65
C LEU A 77 5.59 -2.27 0.97
N CYS A 78 4.63 -1.62 0.30
CA CYS A 78 3.20 -1.80 0.56
C CYS A 78 2.78 -1.68 2.05
N ARG A 79 3.54 -0.97 2.91
CA ARG A 79 3.24 -0.81 4.35
C ARG A 79 1.86 -0.21 4.62
N TYR A 80 1.36 0.60 3.70
CA TYR A 80 0.02 1.16 3.79
C TYR A 80 -1.05 0.06 3.65
N MET A 81 -0.79 -1.00 2.87
CA MET A 81 -1.69 -2.15 2.75
C MET A 81 -1.69 -2.97 4.05
N GLU A 82 -0.53 -3.19 4.65
CA GLU A 82 -0.42 -3.89 5.94
C GLU A 82 -1.21 -3.14 7.02
N ARG A 83 -1.05 -1.82 7.09
CA ARG A 83 -1.83 -0.97 7.97
C ARG A 83 -3.32 -1.02 7.67
N ALA A 84 -3.70 -0.95 6.40
CA ALA A 84 -5.10 -1.02 6.01
C ALA A 84 -5.74 -2.38 6.34
N MET A 85 -5.02 -3.49 6.17
CA MET A 85 -5.49 -4.83 6.58
C MET A 85 -5.67 -4.91 8.09
N ALA A 86 -4.74 -4.37 8.88
CA ALA A 86 -4.91 -4.28 10.34
C ALA A 86 -6.15 -3.44 10.70
N ASN A 87 -6.36 -2.32 10.01
CA ASN A 87 -7.50 -1.45 10.24
C ASN A 87 -8.83 -2.06 9.78
N ARG A 88 -8.86 -2.98 8.81
CA ARG A 88 -10.08 -3.74 8.48
C ARG A 88 -10.59 -4.56 9.65
N ARG A 89 -9.70 -4.98 10.56
CA ARG A 89 -10.10 -5.68 11.78
C ARG A 89 -10.90 -4.79 12.73
N ILE A 90 -10.64 -3.47 12.73
CA ILE A 90 -11.48 -2.49 13.45
C ILE A 90 -12.91 -2.56 12.91
N LEU A 91 -13.07 -2.51 11.59
CA LEU A 91 -14.38 -2.55 10.95
C LEU A 91 -15.10 -3.87 11.19
N ALA A 92 -14.39 -5.00 11.09
CA ALA A 92 -14.95 -6.32 11.38
C ALA A 92 -15.45 -6.44 12.83
N LEU A 93 -14.68 -5.97 13.82
CA LEU A 93 -15.12 -5.96 15.22
C LEU A 93 -16.29 -4.99 15.44
N ARG A 94 -16.31 -3.85 14.74
CA ARG A 94 -17.43 -2.92 14.78
C ARG A 94 -18.72 -3.56 14.23
N ASP A 95 -18.62 -4.36 13.19
CA ASP A 95 -19.76 -5.09 12.60
C ASP A 95 -20.29 -6.19 13.53
N LEU A 96 -19.46 -6.69 14.44
CA LEU A 96 -19.87 -7.57 15.55
C LEU A 96 -20.52 -6.80 16.72
N GLY A 97 -20.76 -5.49 16.57
CA GLY A 97 -21.41 -4.65 17.58
C GLY A 97 -20.48 -4.14 18.68
N ARG A 98 -19.16 -4.35 18.59
CA ARG A 98 -18.21 -3.82 19.57
C ARG A 98 -18.18 -2.30 19.55
N SER A 99 -18.00 -1.71 20.72
CA SER A 99 -17.77 -0.28 20.90
C SER A 99 -16.33 0.10 20.52
N VAL A 100 -16.11 1.40 20.24
CA VAL A 100 -14.77 1.95 19.93
C VAL A 100 -13.76 1.65 21.05
N ALA A 101 -14.18 1.79 22.31
CA ALA A 101 -13.34 1.53 23.47
C ALA A 101 -12.92 0.06 23.58
N GLU A 102 -13.86 -0.89 23.41
CA GLU A 102 -13.55 -2.32 23.42
C GLU A 102 -12.56 -2.70 22.31
N ILE A 103 -12.77 -2.18 21.10
CA ILE A 103 -11.88 -2.44 19.95
C ILE A 103 -10.48 -1.88 20.21
N ALA A 104 -10.38 -0.67 20.76
CA ALA A 104 -9.11 -0.05 21.08
C ALA A 104 -8.30 -0.89 22.09
N VAL A 105 -8.96 -1.40 23.12
CA VAL A 105 -8.35 -2.30 24.11
C VAL A 105 -7.90 -3.61 23.46
N GLU A 106 -8.77 -4.28 22.69
CA GLU A 106 -8.48 -5.57 22.05
C GLU A 106 -7.29 -5.48 21.08
N LEU A 107 -7.26 -4.43 20.25
CA LEU A 107 -6.23 -4.25 19.22
C LEU A 107 -5.00 -3.48 19.73
N LYS A 108 -4.98 -3.06 21.00
CA LYS A 108 -3.93 -2.22 21.60
C LYS A 108 -3.66 -0.95 20.79
N MET A 109 -4.73 -0.27 20.38
CA MET A 109 -4.71 0.97 19.60
C MET A 109 -5.31 2.13 20.42
N SER A 110 -5.12 3.37 19.97
CA SER A 110 -5.82 4.50 20.59
C SER A 110 -7.29 4.54 20.16
N GLU A 111 -8.18 4.87 21.09
CA GLU A 111 -9.61 5.07 20.79
C GLU A 111 -9.82 6.11 19.69
N LYS A 112 -9.01 7.17 19.69
CA LYS A 112 -9.02 8.19 18.64
C LYS A 112 -8.80 7.59 17.24
N TRP A 113 -7.81 6.71 17.09
CA TRP A 113 -7.53 6.08 15.80
C TRP A 113 -8.67 5.16 15.35
N VAL A 114 -9.20 4.37 16.28
CA VAL A 114 -10.35 3.49 16.03
C VAL A 114 -11.57 4.30 15.60
N SER A 115 -11.85 5.41 16.29
CA SER A 115 -12.92 6.36 15.95
C SER A 115 -12.74 6.91 14.53
N MET A 116 -11.54 7.37 14.16
CA MET A 116 -11.27 7.91 12.82
C MET A 116 -11.51 6.88 11.72
N VAL A 117 -11.18 5.60 11.95
CA VAL A 117 -11.41 4.51 10.98
C VAL A 117 -12.91 4.20 10.83
N VAL A 118 -13.65 4.19 11.94
CA VAL A 118 -15.11 3.96 11.92
C VAL A 118 -15.84 5.14 11.27
N GLU A 119 -15.48 6.37 11.64
CA GLU A 119 -16.02 7.61 11.05
C GLU A 119 -15.78 7.64 9.53
N ALA A 120 -14.57 7.27 9.08
CA ALA A 120 -14.28 7.19 7.65
C ALA A 120 -15.23 6.23 6.89
N ARG A 121 -15.59 5.10 7.50
CA ARG A 121 -16.56 4.16 6.93
C ARG A 121 -17.96 4.76 6.91
N GLU A 122 -18.40 5.36 8.01
CA GLU A 122 -19.74 5.96 8.12
C GLU A 122 -19.92 7.10 7.11
N MET A 123 -18.91 7.98 6.97
CA MET A 123 -18.89 9.04 5.96
C MET A 123 -18.97 8.46 4.54
N HIS A 124 -18.24 7.38 4.25
CA HIS A 124 -18.29 6.73 2.95
C HIS A 124 -19.65 6.10 2.66
N GLN A 125 -20.26 5.44 3.65
CA GLN A 125 -21.62 4.88 3.56
C GLN A 125 -22.68 5.97 3.34
N ALA A 126 -22.45 7.18 3.85
CA ALA A 126 -23.26 8.36 3.58
C ALA A 126 -22.99 8.99 2.19
N GLY A 127 -22.12 8.38 1.37
CA GLY A 127 -21.84 8.83 0.00
C GLY A 127 -20.83 9.97 -0.11
N ILE A 128 -20.06 10.27 0.95
CA ILE A 128 -19.04 11.33 0.92
C ILE A 128 -17.83 10.87 0.11
N ASP A 129 -17.27 11.77 -0.70
CA ASP A 129 -16.08 11.52 -1.52
C ASP A 129 -14.83 11.21 -0.68
N ILE A 130 -14.01 10.26 -1.14
CA ILE A 130 -12.83 9.76 -0.42
C ILE A 130 -11.82 10.86 -0.09
N GLU A 131 -11.62 11.86 -0.95
CA GLU A 131 -10.68 12.96 -0.69
C GLU A 131 -11.16 13.86 0.45
N ILE A 132 -12.48 14.07 0.53
CA ILE A 132 -13.11 14.82 1.62
C ILE A 132 -12.97 14.04 2.93
N ILE A 133 -13.28 12.74 2.91
CA ILE A 133 -13.13 11.87 4.09
C ILE A 133 -11.68 11.91 4.57
N ALA A 134 -10.72 11.74 3.66
CA ALA A 134 -9.30 11.77 3.98
C ALA A 134 -8.87 13.06 4.68
N HIS A 135 -9.39 14.20 4.23
CA HIS A 135 -9.14 15.48 4.87
C HIS A 135 -9.75 15.56 6.27
N SER A 136 -10.96 15.05 6.48
CA SER A 136 -11.67 15.09 7.76
C SER A 136 -11.01 14.19 8.80
N VAL A 137 -10.85 12.91 8.48
CA VAL A 137 -10.30 11.92 9.43
C VAL A 137 -8.78 11.90 9.44
N LYS A 138 -8.08 12.75 8.68
CA LYS A 138 -6.60 12.80 8.62
C LYS A 138 -5.93 11.45 8.30
N ILE A 139 -6.60 10.61 7.50
CA ILE A 139 -6.05 9.37 6.94
C ILE A 139 -5.84 9.61 5.44
N SER A 140 -4.71 9.20 4.87
CA SER A 140 -4.47 9.41 3.43
C SER A 140 -5.58 8.75 2.57
N PRO A 141 -5.99 9.34 1.44
CA PRO A 141 -6.98 8.76 0.53
C PRO A 141 -6.68 7.30 0.19
N LEU A 142 -5.42 7.02 -0.19
CA LEU A 142 -4.92 5.67 -0.47
C LEU A 142 -5.26 4.67 0.65
N THR A 143 -4.84 4.98 1.87
CA THR A 143 -5.13 4.12 3.03
C THR A 143 -6.64 3.95 3.26
N ILE A 144 -7.47 4.97 3.04
CA ILE A 144 -8.93 4.86 3.17
C ILE A 144 -9.51 3.90 2.13
N GLY A 145 -9.17 4.06 0.84
CA GLY A 145 -9.65 3.13 -0.20
C GLY A 145 -9.21 1.70 0.10
N TYR A 146 -7.99 1.51 0.62
CA TYR A 146 -7.56 0.20 1.08
C TYR A 146 -8.35 -0.33 2.28
N ILE A 147 -8.63 0.49 3.30
CA ILE A 147 -9.44 0.08 4.45
C ILE A 147 -10.83 -0.35 3.98
N LEU A 148 -11.48 0.49 3.17
CA LEU A 148 -12.87 0.34 2.75
C LEU A 148 -13.05 -0.63 1.56
N GLY A 149 -11.97 -1.05 0.92
CA GLY A 149 -12.03 -1.96 -0.24
C GLY A 149 -12.49 -1.28 -1.53
N VAL A 150 -12.33 0.03 -1.63
CA VAL A 150 -12.74 0.84 -2.78
C VAL A 150 -11.52 1.11 -3.65
N ASP A 151 -11.64 0.94 -4.98
CA ASP A 151 -10.57 1.39 -5.88
C ASP A 151 -10.60 2.91 -5.98
N ILE A 152 -9.42 3.51 -5.83
CA ILE A 152 -9.23 4.95 -5.94
C ILE A 152 -8.64 5.19 -7.32
N GLY A 153 -9.27 6.08 -8.11
CA GLY A 153 -8.95 6.32 -9.51
C GLY A 153 -7.49 6.73 -9.78
N GLU A 154 -7.13 6.83 -11.07
CA GLU A 154 -5.78 7.17 -11.53
C GLU A 154 -5.32 8.54 -11.00
N GLY A 155 -4.12 8.61 -10.40
CA GLY A 155 -3.47 9.90 -10.04
C GLY A 155 -2.74 9.97 -8.69
N LEU A 156 -3.02 9.06 -7.74
CA LEU A 156 -2.41 9.13 -6.39
C LEU A 156 -0.98 8.56 -6.29
N ASP A 157 -0.62 7.62 -7.17
CA ASP A 157 0.73 7.02 -7.23
C ASP A 157 1.79 7.97 -7.84
N ASP A 158 1.35 8.99 -8.60
CA ASP A 158 2.22 10.00 -9.21
C ASP A 158 2.38 11.25 -8.34
N ALA A 159 1.81 11.28 -7.13
CA ALA A 159 2.12 12.32 -6.18
C ALA A 159 3.63 12.22 -5.84
N PRO A 160 4.45 13.24 -6.17
CA PRO A 160 5.87 13.20 -5.83
C PRO A 160 5.97 12.95 -4.33
N VAL A 161 6.72 11.91 -3.95
CA VAL A 161 7.11 11.69 -2.55
C VAL A 161 7.87 12.95 -2.14
N LYS A 162 7.17 13.90 -1.50
CA LYS A 162 7.76 15.15 -1.03
C LYS A 162 9.00 14.80 -0.24
N ARG A 163 10.14 15.35 -0.64
CA ARG A 163 11.38 15.12 0.10
C ARG A 163 11.16 15.66 1.50
N ARG A 164 11.61 14.92 2.52
CA ARG A 164 11.55 15.40 3.91
C ARG A 164 12.26 16.75 3.98
N GLY A 165 11.51 17.84 4.20
CA GLY A 165 12.01 19.22 4.22
C GLY A 165 11.47 20.13 3.12
N GLU A 166 10.78 19.61 2.10
CA GLU A 166 10.05 20.46 1.15
C GLU A 166 8.85 21.09 1.85
N ARG A 167 8.90 22.41 2.05
CA ARG A 167 7.73 23.19 2.50
C ARG A 167 6.60 22.97 1.50
N ARG A 168 5.39 22.78 2.02
CA ARG A 168 4.16 22.89 1.22
C ARG A 168 4.23 24.26 0.52
N PRO A 169 4.11 24.34 -0.82
CA PRO A 169 3.93 25.64 -1.44
C PRO A 169 2.75 26.32 -0.75
N PRO A 170 2.81 27.64 -0.49
CA PRO A 170 1.68 28.34 0.10
C PRO A 170 0.43 28.02 -0.73
N ASP A 171 -0.69 27.72 -0.06
CA ASP A 171 -1.95 27.49 -0.78
C ASP A 171 -2.17 28.69 -1.71
N PRO A 172 -2.61 28.46 -2.97
CA PRO A 172 -2.88 29.57 -3.88
C PRO A 172 -3.83 30.51 -3.16
N GLN A 173 -3.38 31.75 -2.95
CA GLN A 173 -4.25 32.77 -2.40
C GLN A 173 -5.43 32.85 -3.37
N LEU A 174 -6.63 32.52 -2.88
CA LEU A 174 -7.86 32.89 -3.57
C LEU A 174 -7.72 34.38 -3.85
N GLY A 175 -7.58 34.73 -5.12
CA GLY A 175 -7.67 36.11 -5.57
C GLY A 175 -9.04 36.61 -5.13
N LEU A 176 -9.08 37.31 -4.00
CA LEU A 176 -10.19 38.18 -3.68
C LEU A 176 -10.00 39.40 -4.57
N ASP A 177 -10.36 39.24 -5.84
CA ASP A 177 -10.62 40.37 -6.71
C ASP A 177 -11.89 41.03 -6.16
N LEU A 178 -11.68 42.11 -5.40
CA LEU A 178 -12.70 43.08 -4.99
C LEU A 178 -13.15 43.92 -6.17
#